data_AF-A0A3D2S551-F1
#
_entry.id   AF-A0A3D2S551-F1
#
_cell.length_a   1.000
_cell.length_b   1.000
_cell.length_c   1.000
_cell.angle_alpha   90.00
_cell.angle_beta   90.00
_cell.angle_gamma   90.00
#
_symmetry.space_group_name_H-M   'P 1'
#
loop_
_entity.id
_entity.type
_entity.pdbx_description
1 polymer ?
#
loop_
_entity_poly.entity_id
_entity_poly.type
_entity_poly.pdbx_seq_one_letter_code
_entity_poly.pdbx_strand_id
1 'polypeptide(L)'
;MEIWVVRHGETYFNRQRIVQGKGVNSSLNATGLAQAAGFYNTHKHAGFDQIYISTLKRTYQSVAAFINDGIPYQQHAGLDEISWGIHEGQKSDAASYNDFRDLLKK
;
A
#
# COMPACT_ATOMS: atom_id res chain seq x y z
N MET A 1 -2.00 2.63 24.05
CA MET A 1 -1.83 2.05 22.70
C MET A 1 -2.16 3.14 21.70
N GLU A 2 -1.21 3.48 20.83
CA GLU A 2 -1.38 4.46 19.76
C GLU A 2 -1.23 3.72 18.42
N ILE A 3 -2.08 4.04 17.44
CA ILE A 3 -2.10 3.35 16.15
C ILE A 3 -1.95 4.37 15.03
N TRP A 4 -0.94 4.17 14.18
CA TRP A 4 -0.68 4.99 13.00
C TRP A 4 -1.04 4.17 11.76
N VAL A 5 -1.88 4.74 10.90
CA VAL A 5 -2.27 4.11 9.63
C VAL A 5 -1.73 4.94 8.49
N VAL A 6 -0.92 4.31 7.65
CA VAL A 6 -0.29 4.94 6.49
C VAL A 6 -0.59 4.14 5.23
N ARG A 7 -0.90 4.85 4.14
CA ARG A 7 -1.03 4.22 2.81
C ARG A 7 0.35 4.07 2.18
N HIS A 8 0.54 3.00 1.40
CA HIS A 8 1.75 2.82 0.62
C HIS A 8 2.02 4.01 -0.33
N GLY A 9 3.29 4.25 -0.68
CA GLY A 9 3.69 5.25 -1.66
C GLY A 9 3.19 4.95 -3.08
N GLU A 10 3.34 5.91 -3.98
CA GLU A 10 2.88 5.82 -5.37
C GLU A 10 3.55 4.65 -6.13
N THR A 11 2.75 3.92 -6.90
CA THR A 11 3.19 2.93 -7.89
C THR A 11 2.94 3.44 -9.32
N TYR A 12 3.51 2.76 -10.32
CA TYR A 12 3.17 3.01 -11.72
C TYR A 12 1.64 2.92 -11.97
N PHE A 13 0.96 1.96 -11.36
CA PHE A 13 -0.47 1.75 -11.53
C PHE A 13 -1.28 2.92 -10.97
N ASN A 14 -0.89 3.45 -9.80
CA ASN A 14 -1.54 4.64 -9.25
C ASN A 14 -1.38 5.83 -10.19
N ARG A 15 -0.16 6.05 -10.71
CA ARG A 15 0.13 7.14 -11.64
C ARG A 15 -0.68 7.05 -12.94
N GLN A 16 -0.88 5.83 -13.45
CA GLN A 16 -1.68 5.56 -14.64
C GLN A 16 -3.19 5.43 -14.38
N ARG A 17 -3.63 5.59 -13.12
CA ARG A 17 -5.01 5.33 -12.68
C ARG A 17 -5.50 3.93 -13.07
N ILE A 18 -4.65 2.92 -12.93
CA ILE A 18 -4.98 1.51 -13.15
C ILE A 18 -5.37 0.88 -11.82
N VAL A 19 -6.46 0.11 -11.81
CA VAL A 19 -6.93 -0.63 -10.64
C VAL A 19 -5.87 -1.61 -10.19
N GLN A 20 -5.51 -1.53 -8.91
CA GLN A 20 -4.42 -2.29 -8.32
C GLN A 20 -4.88 -3.01 -7.05
N GLY A 21 -5.28 -4.27 -7.18
CA GLY A 21 -5.61 -5.14 -6.04
C GLY A 21 -4.43 -5.95 -5.52
N LYS A 22 -4.74 -7.12 -4.93
CA LYS A 22 -3.73 -8.07 -4.42
C LYS A 22 -3.06 -8.92 -5.50
N GLY A 23 -3.72 -9.16 -6.64
CA GLY A 23 -3.12 -9.90 -7.75
C GLY A 23 -2.01 -9.11 -8.45
N VAL A 24 -1.98 -7.78 -8.28
CA VAL A 24 -0.92 -6.90 -8.80
C VAL A 24 0.08 -6.52 -7.70
N ASN A 25 1.15 -7.33 -7.58
CA ASN A 25 2.23 -7.10 -6.61
C ASN A 25 3.32 -6.13 -7.13
N SER A 26 2.94 -4.91 -7.50
CA SER A 26 3.86 -3.91 -8.04
C SER A 26 4.76 -3.28 -6.97
N SER A 27 5.92 -2.79 -7.39
CA SER A 27 6.79 -1.94 -6.57
C SER A 27 6.36 -0.47 -6.59
N LEU A 28 6.88 0.30 -5.64
CA LEU A 28 6.87 1.76 -5.66
C LEU A 28 7.64 2.29 -6.87
N ASN A 29 7.21 3.44 -7.40
CA ASN A 29 7.96 4.18 -8.40
C ASN A 29 8.90 5.20 -7.70
N ALA A 30 9.63 6.01 -8.48
CA ALA A 30 10.53 7.02 -7.93
C ALA A 30 9.82 8.01 -6.98
N THR A 31 8.60 8.44 -7.32
CA THR A 31 7.76 9.28 -6.44
C THR A 31 7.42 8.56 -5.14
N GLY A 32 7.00 7.29 -5.22
CA GLY A 32 6.66 6.47 -4.06
C GLY A 32 7.84 6.24 -3.12
N LEU A 33 9.04 6.03 -3.68
CA LEU A 33 10.26 5.91 -2.89
C LEU A 33 10.61 7.24 -2.20
N ALA A 34 10.45 8.38 -2.88
CA ALA A 34 10.63 9.70 -2.27
C ALA A 34 9.60 9.97 -1.16
N GLN A 35 8.34 9.55 -1.35
CA GLN A 35 7.30 9.62 -0.32
C GLN A 35 7.65 8.76 0.90
N ALA A 36 8.09 7.52 0.69
CA ALA A 36 8.54 6.63 1.76
C ALA A 36 9.72 7.23 2.54
N ALA A 37 10.71 7.79 1.84
CA ALA A 37 11.85 8.47 2.45
C ALA A 37 11.41 9.71 3.24
N GLY A 38 10.49 10.52 2.71
CA GLY A 38 9.94 11.68 3.41
C GLY A 38 9.19 11.27 4.69
N PHE A 39 8.39 10.21 4.62
CA PHE A 39 7.69 9.66 5.79
C PHE A 39 8.69 9.20 6.87
N TYR A 40 9.71 8.43 6.48
CA TYR A 40 10.76 7.99 7.39
C TYR A 40 11.52 9.16 8.03
N ASN A 41 12.02 10.10 7.23
CA ASN A 41 12.80 11.22 7.75
C ASN A 41 12.03 12.08 8.75
N THR A 42 10.72 12.20 8.56
CA THR A 42 9.86 12.99 9.45
C THR A 42 9.55 12.24 10.76
N HIS A 43 9.43 10.91 10.73
CA HIS A 43 8.85 10.14 11.84
C HIS A 43 9.75 9.05 12.44
N LYS A 44 11.00 8.89 11.98
CA LYS A 44 11.95 7.90 12.52
C LYS A 44 12.19 8.02 14.03
N HIS A 45 11.92 9.18 14.63
CA HIS A 45 12.05 9.42 16.07
C HIS A 45 10.76 9.23 16.87
N ALA A 46 9.66 8.79 16.24
CA ALA A 46 8.38 8.58 16.91
C ALA A 46 8.39 7.40 17.90
N GLY A 47 9.39 6.51 17.82
CA GLY A 47 9.53 5.38 18.75
C GLY A 47 8.53 4.24 18.51
N PHE A 48 8.33 3.84 17.25
CA PHE A 48 7.43 2.73 16.92
C PHE A 48 7.94 1.40 17.49
N ASP A 49 7.10 0.73 18.27
CA ASP A 49 7.42 -0.58 18.86
C ASP A 49 7.25 -1.75 17.88
N GLN A 50 6.32 -1.63 16.91
CA GLN A 50 5.95 -2.73 16.01
C GLN A 50 5.36 -2.19 14.70
N ILE A 51 5.67 -2.86 13.60
CA ILE A 51 5.14 -2.57 12.26
C ILE A 51 4.26 -3.73 11.77
N TYR A 52 3.13 -3.39 11.16
CA TYR A 52 2.24 -4.34 10.49
C TYR A 52 2.02 -3.90 9.05
N ILE A 53 2.27 -4.80 8.10
CA ILE A 53 2.10 -4.54 6.68
C ILE A 53 1.32 -5.66 6.00
N SER A 54 0.78 -5.35 4.83
CA SER A 54 0.28 -6.39 3.93
C SER A 54 1.43 -7.23 3.36
N THR A 55 1.09 -8.31 2.65
CA THR A 55 2.09 -9.16 1.96
C THR A 55 2.61 -8.53 0.67
N LEU A 56 2.11 -7.34 0.30
CA LEU A 56 2.38 -6.68 -0.97
C LEU A 56 3.68 -5.86 -0.93
N LYS A 57 4.49 -5.92 -1.98
CA LYS A 57 5.79 -5.24 -2.08
C LYS A 57 5.71 -3.74 -1.80
N ARG A 58 4.66 -3.08 -2.27
CA ARG A 58 4.45 -1.63 -2.11
C ARG A 58 4.31 -1.20 -0.65
N THR A 59 3.68 -2.00 0.22
CA THR A 59 3.58 -1.66 1.66
C THR A 59 4.91 -1.89 2.35
N TYR A 60 5.59 -3.02 2.07
CA TYR A 60 6.95 -3.27 2.56
C TYR A 60 7.92 -2.13 2.20
N GLN A 61 7.99 -1.75 0.92
CA GLN A 61 8.89 -0.70 0.44
C GLN A 61 8.58 0.67 1.05
N SER A 62 7.33 0.92 1.47
CA SER A 62 6.93 2.21 2.06
C SER A 62 7.47 2.41 3.48
N VAL A 63 7.78 1.32 4.19
CA VAL A 63 8.26 1.34 5.57
C VAL A 63 9.62 0.67 5.75
N ALA A 64 10.27 0.25 4.66
CA ALA A 64 11.51 -0.53 4.68
C ALA A 64 12.63 0.15 5.49
N ALA A 65 12.71 1.48 5.50
CA ALA A 65 13.70 2.20 6.29
C ALA A 65 13.51 2.01 7.81
N PHE A 66 12.27 1.99 8.31
CA PHE A 66 11.98 1.69 9.71
C PHE A 66 12.32 0.24 10.08
N ILE A 67 12.05 -0.69 9.15
CA ILE A 67 12.41 -2.11 9.33
C ILE A 67 13.93 -2.28 9.38
N ASN A 68 14.66 -1.56 8.52
CA ASN A 68 16.13 -1.59 8.47
C ASN A 68 16.77 -1.00 9.74
N ASP A 69 16.08 -0.09 10.43
CA ASP A 69 16.48 0.42 11.75
C ASP A 69 16.22 -0.60 12.87
N GLY A 70 15.71 -1.78 12.54
CA GLY A 70 15.54 -2.90 13.47
C GLY A 70 14.16 -2.94 14.14
N ILE A 71 13.20 -2.10 13.73
CA ILE A 71 11.84 -2.19 14.25
C ILE A 71 11.22 -3.51 13.77
N PRO A 72 10.74 -4.37 14.69
CA PRO A 72 10.14 -5.65 14.32
C PRO A 72 8.88 -5.42 13.47
N TYR A 73 8.68 -6.30 12.49
CA TYR A 73 7.53 -6.22 11.60
C TYR A 73 6.89 -7.58 11.38
N GLN A 74 5.60 -7.56 11.05
CA GLN A 74 4.84 -8.73 10.65
C GLN A 74 4.06 -8.43 9.36
N GLN A 75 4.02 -9.43 8.47
CA GLN A 75 3.18 -9.39 7.28
C GLN A 75 1.86 -10.12 7.55
N HIS A 76 0.75 -9.50 7.19
CA HIS A 76 -0.59 -10.09 7.35
C HIS A 76 -1.35 -10.04 6.03
N ALA A 77 -1.75 -11.20 5.53
CA ALA A 77 -2.61 -11.29 4.33
C ALA A 77 -3.99 -10.65 4.54
N GLY A 78 -4.46 -10.53 5.78
CA GLY A 78 -5.68 -9.79 6.12
C GLY A 78 -5.58 -8.28 5.89
N LEU A 79 -4.38 -7.75 5.66
CA LEU A 79 -4.12 -6.35 5.28
C LEU A 79 -3.90 -6.19 3.77
N ASP A 80 -3.95 -7.27 2.98
CA ASP A 80 -3.84 -7.17 1.53
C ASP A 80 -5.01 -6.36 0.97
N GLU A 81 -4.72 -5.59 -0.07
CA GLU A 81 -5.77 -4.88 -0.83
C GLU A 81 -6.80 -5.89 -1.34
N ILE A 82 -8.05 -5.45 -1.47
CA ILE A 82 -9.10 -6.32 -1.98
C ILE A 82 -8.73 -6.87 -3.37
N SER A 83 -9.23 -8.07 -3.65
CA SER A 83 -9.14 -8.66 -4.98
C SER A 83 -10.17 -8.00 -5.88
N TRP A 84 -9.72 -7.33 -6.94
CA TRP A 84 -10.65 -6.72 -7.90
C TRP A 84 -11.04 -7.68 -9.05
N GLY A 85 -10.57 -8.92 -8.98
CA GLY A 85 -10.89 -9.96 -9.95
C GLY A 85 -10.52 -9.52 -11.36
N ILE A 86 -11.47 -9.60 -12.28
CA ILE A 86 -11.27 -9.25 -13.70
C ILE A 86 -10.90 -7.77 -13.92
N HIS A 87 -11.19 -6.90 -12.96
CA HIS A 87 -10.91 -5.46 -13.08
C HIS A 87 -9.46 -5.10 -12.71
N GLU A 88 -8.68 -6.01 -12.11
CA GLU A 88 -7.27 -5.73 -11.83
C GLU A 88 -6.47 -5.50 -13.12
N GLY A 89 -5.63 -4.46 -13.12
CA GLY A 89 -4.83 -4.10 -14.28
C GLY A 89 -5.58 -3.31 -15.36
N GLN A 90 -6.86 -3.04 -15.16
CA GLN A 90 -7.64 -2.17 -16.05
C GLN A 90 -7.57 -0.71 -15.61
N LYS A 91 -7.70 0.23 -16.55
CA LYS A 91 -7.82 1.65 -16.21
C LYS A 91 -9.10 1.86 -15.41
N SER A 92 -8.98 2.56 -14.29
CA SER A 92 -10.12 3.02 -13.53
C SER A 92 -10.82 4.11 -14.34
N ASP A 93 -12.06 3.84 -14.72
CA ASP A 93 -12.99 4.81 -15.28
C ASP A 93 -14.26 4.91 -14.39
N ALA A 94 -15.17 5.81 -14.77
CA ALA A 94 -16.41 6.01 -14.02
C ALA A 94 -17.29 4.75 -13.98
N ALA A 95 -17.23 3.89 -15.01
CA ALA A 95 -17.95 2.62 -15.05
C ALA A 95 -17.40 1.64 -14.02
N SER A 96 -16.07 1.52 -13.92
CA SER A 96 -15.36 0.70 -12.94
C SER A 96 -15.72 1.05 -11.49
N TYR A 97 -16.05 2.32 -11.22
CA TYR A 97 -16.47 2.77 -9.89
C TYR A 97 -17.87 2.27 -9.52
N ASN A 98 -18.79 2.18 -10.47
CA ASN A 98 -20.13 1.65 -10.22
C ASN A 98 -20.07 0.15 -9.95
N ASP A 99 -19.29 -0.60 -10.74
CA ASP A 99 -19.05 -2.03 -10.55
C ASP A 99 -18.47 -2.32 -9.16
N PHE A 100 -17.55 -1.47 -8.69
CA PHE A 100 -17.04 -1.55 -7.32
C PHE A 100 -18.15 -1.41 -6.26
N ARG A 101 -19.03 -0.43 -6.41
CA ARG A 101 -20.09 -0.18 -5.44
C ARG A 101 -21.03 -1.36 -5.34
N ASP A 102 -21.26 -2.06 -6.44
CA ASP A 102 -22.11 -3.25 -6.45
C ASP A 102 -21.41 -4.47 -5.83
N LEU A 103 -20.08 -4.57 -5.97
CA LEU A 103 -19.25 -5.56 -5.27
C LEU A 103 -19.33 -5.42 -3.74
N LEU A 104 -19.43 -4.20 -3.22
CA LEU A 104 -19.51 -3.91 -1.77
C LEU A 104 -20.91 -4.11 -1.16
N LYS A 105 -21.97 -4.25 -1.98
CA LYS A 105 -23.35 -4.40 -1.51
C LYS A 105 -23.74 -5.86 -1.21
N LYS A 106 -22.86 -6.81 -1.48
CA LYS A 106 -23.05 -8.24 -1.21
C LYS A 106 -22.28 -8.66 0.03
#